data_AF-A0A526R9Q6-F1
#
_entry.id   AF-A0A526R9Q6-F1
#
_cell.length_a   1.000
_cell.length_b   1.000
_cell.length_c   1.000
_cell.angle_alpha   90.00
_cell.angle_beta   90.00
_cell.angle_gamma   90.00
#
_symmetry.space_group_name_H-M   'P 1'
#
loop_
_entity.id
_entity.type
_entity.pdbx_description
1 polymer ?
#
loop_
_entity_poly.entity_id
_entity_poly.type
_entity_poly.pdbx_seq_one_letter_code
_entity_poly.pdbx_strand_id
1 'polypeptide(L)'
;MMLRDHAIRYGFIVLLFGLIAYFAVAADGFVSPQSAVFIFQSVAITGVLALGVTATLVVGGFDLSIGSVATSAMMAAAYVMVVLEQNAVVAVVVCLLIGAVVGLINGWLIVYMRVPDLLATLGMMFLLVGLQRIPTEGRSIAT
;
A
#
# COMPACT_ATOMS: atom_id res chain seq x y z
N MET A 1 -28.67 -10.57 -22.82
CA MET A 1 -28.55 -10.46 -21.34
C MET A 1 -27.48 -11.42 -20.82
N MET A 2 -27.64 -12.74 -21.01
CA MET A 2 -26.66 -13.76 -20.53
C MET A 2 -25.20 -13.54 -20.94
N LEU A 3 -24.92 -13.09 -22.18
CA LEU A 3 -23.55 -12.87 -22.65
C LEU A 3 -22.85 -11.71 -21.93
N ARG A 4 -23.61 -10.65 -21.61
CA ARG A 4 -23.10 -9.48 -20.86
C ARG A 4 -22.81 -9.88 -19.41
N ASP A 5 -23.68 -10.69 -18.82
CA ASP A 5 -23.52 -11.14 -17.44
C ASP A 5 -22.34 -12.12 -17.29
N HIS A 6 -22.11 -12.99 -18.28
CA HIS A 6 -20.92 -13.84 -18.33
C HIS A 6 -19.64 -13.04 -18.58
N ALA A 7 -19.68 -12.06 -19.48
CA ALA A 7 -18.56 -11.16 -19.75
C ALA A 7 -18.17 -10.33 -18.52
N ILE A 8 -19.14 -9.86 -17.72
CA ILE A 8 -18.85 -9.13 -16.48
C ILE A 8 -18.30 -10.08 -15.41
N ARG A 9 -18.85 -11.30 -15.29
CA ARG A 9 -18.45 -12.27 -14.26
C ARG A 9 -17.05 -12.84 -14.48
N TYR A 10 -16.71 -13.18 -15.73
CA TYR A 10 -15.42 -13.80 -16.07
C TYR A 10 -14.44 -12.85 -16.75
N GLY A 11 -14.87 -11.63 -17.08
CA GLY A 11 -14.08 -10.67 -17.84
C GLY A 11 -12.73 -10.36 -17.21
N PHE A 12 -12.67 -10.25 -15.88
CA PHE A 12 -11.41 -9.99 -15.18
C PHE A 12 -10.41 -11.15 -15.29
N ILE A 13 -10.90 -12.39 -15.21
CA ILE A 13 -10.08 -13.60 -15.35
C ILE A 13 -9.60 -13.74 -16.80
N VAL A 14 -10.51 -13.56 -17.76
CA VAL A 14 -10.18 -13.60 -19.19
C VAL A 14 -9.16 -12.53 -19.54
N LEU A 15 -9.34 -11.31 -19.02
CA LEU A 15 -8.41 -10.20 -19.21
C LEU A 15 -7.05 -10.48 -18.59
N LEU A 16 -7.00 -11.06 -17.38
CA LEU A 16 -5.75 -11.45 -16.73
C LEU A 16 -4.95 -12.44 -17.60
N PHE A 17 -5.58 -13.54 -18.02
CA PHE A 17 -4.90 -14.54 -18.87
C PHE A 17 -4.54 -13.97 -20.24
N GLY A 18 -5.40 -13.13 -20.83
CA GLY A 18 -5.11 -12.43 -22.08
C GLY A 18 -3.90 -11.51 -21.97
N LEU A 19 -3.78 -10.77 -20.86
CA LEU A 19 -2.66 -9.89 -20.60
C LEU A 19 -1.34 -10.66 -20.40
N ILE A 20 -1.39 -11.78 -19.68
CA ILE A 20 -0.24 -12.68 -19.50
C ILE A 20 0.22 -13.22 -20.86
N ALA A 21 -0.70 -13.73 -21.68
CA ALA A 21 -0.38 -14.26 -23.01
C ALA A 21 0.19 -13.18 -23.94
N TYR A 22 -0.37 -11.98 -23.90
CA TYR A 22 0.12 -10.84 -24.68
C TYR A 22 1.54 -10.45 -24.27
N PHE A 23 1.81 -10.23 -22.99
CA PHE A 23 3.16 -9.85 -22.54
C PHE A 23 4.19 -10.97 -22.67
N ALA A 24 3.76 -12.23 -22.66
CA ALA A 24 4.64 -13.36 -22.94
C ALA A 24 5.26 -13.30 -24.34
N VAL A 25 4.59 -12.66 -25.31
CA VAL A 25 5.09 -12.50 -26.68
C VAL A 25 5.55 -11.07 -26.99
N ALA A 26 4.97 -10.06 -26.35
CA ALA A 26 5.24 -8.66 -26.64
C ALA A 26 6.43 -8.08 -25.86
N ALA A 27 6.84 -8.73 -24.76
CA ALA A 27 7.94 -8.25 -23.91
C ALA A 27 8.99 -9.35 -23.70
N ASP A 28 10.18 -9.12 -24.26
CA ASP A 28 11.32 -10.01 -24.09
C ASP A 28 11.69 -10.13 -22.60
N GLY A 29 11.75 -11.36 -22.09
CA GLY A 29 12.07 -11.63 -20.69
C GLY A 29 10.89 -11.59 -19.70
N PHE A 30 9.65 -11.34 -20.16
CA PHE A 30 8.45 -11.41 -19.29
C PHE A 30 8.25 -12.79 -18.66
N VAL A 31 8.46 -13.86 -19.43
CA VAL A 31 8.32 -15.26 -18.98
C VAL A 31 9.50 -15.73 -18.12
N SER A 32 10.49 -14.87 -17.87
CA SER A 32 11.64 -15.24 -17.03
C SER A 32 11.23 -15.44 -15.57
N PRO A 33 11.87 -16.37 -14.83
CA PRO A 33 11.63 -16.52 -13.39
C PRO A 33 11.87 -15.23 -12.61
N GLN A 34 12.82 -14.40 -13.05
CA GLN A 34 13.16 -13.13 -12.41
C GLN A 34 11.99 -12.13 -12.51
N SER A 35 11.41 -11.97 -13.70
CA SER A 35 10.23 -11.11 -13.90
C SER A 35 9.03 -11.60 -13.09
N ALA A 36 8.82 -12.92 -13.02
CA ALA A 36 7.77 -13.49 -12.18
C ALA A 36 7.97 -13.15 -10.69
N VAL A 37 9.19 -13.31 -10.16
CA VAL A 37 9.51 -12.96 -8.77
C VAL A 37 9.26 -11.47 -8.50
N PHE A 38 9.67 -10.57 -9.40
CA PHE A 38 9.41 -9.15 -9.23
C PHE A 38 7.92 -8.82 -9.22
N ILE A 39 7.13 -9.39 -10.14
CA ILE A 39 5.67 -9.21 -10.17
C ILE A 39 5.04 -9.71 -8.86
N PHE A 40 5.40 -10.92 -8.41
CA PHE A 40 4.86 -11.48 -7.18
C PHE A 40 5.24 -10.66 -5.95
N GLN A 41 6.47 -10.14 -5.87
CA GLN A 41 6.89 -9.26 -4.78
C GLN A 41 6.07 -7.96 -4.75
N SER A 42 5.80 -7.34 -5.91
CA SER A 42 4.95 -6.15 -5.97
C SER A 42 3.51 -6.43 -5.52
N VAL A 43 2.94 -7.56 -5.96
CA VAL A 43 1.57 -7.96 -5.56
C VAL A 43 1.49 -8.34 -4.09
N ALA A 44 2.54 -8.97 -3.54
CA ALA A 44 2.59 -9.36 -2.13
C ALA A 44 2.43 -8.14 -1.19
N ILE A 45 3.02 -6.99 -1.54
CA ILE A 45 2.87 -5.75 -0.76
C ILE A 45 1.39 -5.35 -0.68
N THR A 46 0.69 -5.27 -1.82
CA THR A 46 -0.74 -4.95 -1.85
C THR A 46 -1.57 -6.00 -1.12
N GLY A 47 -1.23 -7.28 -1.23
CA GLY A 47 -1.90 -8.37 -0.52
C GLY A 47 -1.80 -8.24 1.00
N VAL A 48 -0.61 -7.95 1.53
CA VAL A 48 -0.40 -7.72 2.98
C VAL A 48 -1.20 -6.52 3.47
N LEU A 49 -1.21 -5.42 2.71
CA LEU A 49 -2.02 -4.25 3.04
C LEU A 49 -3.52 -4.57 3.04
N ALA A 50 -4.00 -5.33 2.05
CA ALA A 50 -5.39 -5.75 1.98
C ALA A 50 -5.80 -6.56 3.21
N LEU A 51 -4.95 -7.48 3.69
CA LEU A 51 -5.20 -8.20 4.94
C LEU A 51 -5.33 -7.25 6.13
N GLY A 52 -4.49 -6.20 6.21
CA GLY A 52 -4.63 -5.15 7.22
C GLY A 52 -5.99 -4.44 7.18
N VAL A 53 -6.46 -4.06 5.98
CA VAL A 53 -7.78 -3.41 5.79
C VAL A 53 -8.93 -4.34 6.17
N THR A 54 -8.80 -5.65 5.95
CA THR A 54 -9.88 -6.58 6.36
C THR A 54 -10.16 -6.52 7.86
N ALA A 55 -9.14 -6.30 8.69
CA ALA A 55 -9.32 -6.21 10.15
C ALA A 55 -10.18 -5.00 10.55
N THR A 56 -10.04 -3.85 9.90
CA THR A 56 -10.86 -2.67 10.18
C THR A 56 -12.28 -2.82 9.63
N LEU A 57 -12.42 -3.39 8.43
CA LEU A 57 -13.71 -3.65 7.80
C LEU A 57 -14.59 -4.62 8.60
N VAL A 58 -14.00 -5.64 9.22
CA VAL A 58 -14.74 -6.62 10.05
C VAL A 58 -15.42 -5.95 11.25
N VAL A 59 -14.82 -4.90 11.80
CA VAL A 59 -15.39 -4.12 12.93
C VAL A 59 -16.36 -3.04 12.42
N GLY A 60 -16.59 -2.96 11.11
CA GLY A 60 -17.44 -1.95 10.48
C GLY A 60 -16.77 -0.59 10.32
N GLY A 61 -15.45 -0.51 10.48
CA GLY A 61 -14.66 0.69 10.28
C GLY A 61 -13.99 0.73 8.90
N PHE A 62 -13.75 1.94 8.40
CA PHE A 62 -13.09 2.19 7.14
C PHE A 62 -11.76 2.93 7.36
N ASP A 63 -10.65 2.37 6.85
CA ASP A 63 -9.33 3.01 6.93
C ASP A 63 -8.81 3.38 5.54
N LEU A 64 -8.93 4.67 5.21
CA LEU A 64 -8.37 5.25 3.99
C LEU A 64 -6.91 5.65 4.11
N SER A 65 -6.39 5.76 5.34
CA SER A 65 -5.02 6.22 5.57
C SER A 65 -3.96 5.16 5.28
N ILE A 66 -4.34 3.87 5.19
CA ILE A 66 -3.38 2.76 5.08
C ILE A 66 -2.39 2.90 3.91
N GLY A 67 -2.84 3.42 2.76
CA GLY A 67 -1.95 3.65 1.62
C GLY A 67 -0.90 4.72 1.92
N SER A 68 -1.33 5.82 2.54
CA SER A 68 -0.41 6.88 2.97
C SER A 68 0.53 6.44 4.11
N VAL A 69 0.07 5.57 5.02
CA VAL A 69 0.92 4.97 6.06
C VAL A 69 2.00 4.09 5.44
N ALA A 70 1.63 3.24 4.48
CA ALA A 70 2.59 2.39 3.76
C ALA A 70 3.65 3.23 3.03
N THR A 71 3.24 4.30 2.34
CA THR A 71 4.17 5.24 1.68
C THR A 71 5.06 5.96 2.68
N SER A 72 4.51 6.43 3.81
CA SER A 72 5.30 7.06 4.88
C SER A 72 6.32 6.09 5.49
N ALA A 73 5.96 4.83 5.71
CA ALA A 73 6.87 3.80 6.18
C ALA A 73 7.99 3.52 5.16
N MET A 74 7.64 3.41 3.87
CA MET A 74 8.63 3.23 2.80
C MET A 74 9.62 4.40 2.74
N MET A 75 9.12 5.64 2.81
CA MET A 75 9.94 6.84 2.82
C MET A 75 10.84 6.90 4.07
N ALA A 76 10.32 6.54 5.24
CA ALA A 76 11.09 6.47 6.47
C ALA A 76 12.18 5.39 6.39
N ALA A 77 11.89 4.21 5.83
CA ALA A 77 12.90 3.17 5.61
C ALA A 77 14.01 3.68 4.69
N ALA A 78 13.66 4.31 3.57
CA ALA A 78 14.63 4.90 2.65
C ALA A 78 15.50 5.96 3.36
N TYR A 79 14.89 6.87 4.13
CA TYR A 79 15.62 7.89 4.87
C TYR A 79 16.56 7.29 5.92
N VAL A 80 16.09 6.31 6.71
CA VAL A 80 16.90 5.66 7.75
C VAL A 80 18.08 4.89 7.16
N MET A 81 17.87 4.19 6.05
CA MET A 81 18.93 3.39 5.44
C MET A 81 19.91 4.22 4.61
N VAL A 82 19.43 5.24 3.89
CA VAL A 82 20.25 6.02 2.95
C VAL A 82 20.86 7.26 3.61
N VAL A 83 20.09 8.00 4.40
CA VAL A 83 20.53 9.29 4.97
C VAL A 83 21.15 9.11 6.35
N LEU A 84 20.55 8.27 7.20
CA LEU A 84 21.08 7.98 8.53
C LEU A 84 22.08 6.82 8.55
N GLU A 85 22.31 6.19 7.39
CA GLU A 85 23.23 5.06 7.19
C GLU A 85 23.04 3.92 8.21
N GLN A 86 21.79 3.69 8.64
CA GLN A 86 21.45 2.66 9.63
C GLN A 86 21.16 1.32 8.96
N ASN A 87 21.22 0.25 9.75
CA ASN A 87 20.92 -1.10 9.27
C ASN A 87 19.42 -1.33 9.02
N ALA A 88 19.10 -2.40 8.31
CA ALA A 88 17.72 -2.78 7.97
C ALA A 88 16.83 -3.05 9.20
N VAL A 89 17.41 -3.53 10.31
CA VAL A 89 16.65 -3.82 11.54
C VAL A 89 16.09 -2.52 12.15
N VAL A 90 16.91 -1.47 12.21
CA VAL A 90 16.49 -0.15 12.69
C VAL A 90 15.39 0.41 11.78
N ALA A 91 15.53 0.28 10.46
CA ALA A 91 14.51 0.72 9.50
C ALA A 91 13.16 0.01 9.71
N VAL A 92 13.17 -1.31 9.92
CA VAL A 92 11.94 -2.09 10.22
C VAL A 92 11.27 -1.60 11.50
N VAL A 93 12.04 -1.39 12.57
CA VAL A 93 11.51 -0.89 13.85
C VAL A 93 10.85 0.48 13.67
N VAL A 94 11.49 1.40 12.95
CA VAL A 94 10.93 2.73 12.67
C VAL A 94 9.63 2.63 11.87
N CYS A 95 9.58 1.76 10.85
CA CYS A 95 8.36 1.56 10.06
C CYS A 95 7.19 1.03 10.90
N LEU A 96 7.45 0.06 11.78
CA LEU A 96 6.45 -0.48 12.70
C LEU A 96 5.95 0.58 13.68
N LEU A 97 6.85 1.41 14.21
CA LEU A 97 6.49 2.51 15.10
C LEU A 97 5.60 3.55 14.41
N ILE A 98 5.90 3.91 13.14
CA ILE A 98 5.04 4.81 12.37
C ILE A 98 3.64 4.22 12.25
N GLY A 99 3.52 2.97 11.81
CA GLY A 99 2.21 2.30 11.70
C GLY A 99 1.45 2.26 13.04
N ALA A 100 2.13 1.93 14.13
CA ALA A 100 1.54 1.88 15.46
C ALA A 100 1.05 3.25 15.95
N VAL A 101 1.85 4.30 15.76
CA VAL A 101 1.48 5.67 16.16
C VAL A 101 0.28 6.16 15.36
N VAL A 102 0.28 5.97 14.05
CA VAL A 102 -0.86 6.37 13.21
C VAL A 102 -2.12 5.59 13.59
N GLY A 103 -2.00 4.27 13.76
CA GLY A 103 -3.11 3.42 14.19
C GLY A 103 -3.68 3.83 15.55
N LEU A 104 -2.82 4.18 16.51
CA LEU A 104 -3.22 4.66 17.83
C LEU A 104 -3.97 6.00 17.74
N ILE A 105 -3.47 6.94 16.93
CA ILE A 105 -4.12 8.25 16.74
C ILE A 105 -5.49 8.07 16.09
N ASN A 106 -5.58 7.31 14.99
CA ASN A 106 -6.86 7.03 14.34
C ASN A 106 -7.83 6.33 15.29
N GLY A 107 -7.36 5.30 16.01
CA GLY A 107 -8.16 4.59 17.00
C GLY A 107 -8.67 5.50 18.11
N TRP A 108 -7.84 6.41 18.62
CA TRP A 108 -8.24 7.37 19.64
C TRP A 108 -9.27 8.37 19.13
N LEU A 109 -9.09 8.92 17.93
CA LEU A 109 -10.06 9.83 17.29
C LEU A 109 -11.42 9.17 17.08
N ILE A 110 -11.42 7.91 16.64
CA ILE A 110 -12.65 7.19 16.30
C ILE A 110 -13.35 6.69 17.57
N VAL A 111 -12.63 6.00 18.46
CA VAL A 111 -13.23 5.35 19.64
C VAL A 111 -13.54 6.34 20.76
N TYR A 112 -12.61 7.26 21.07
CA TYR A 112 -12.76 8.17 22.21
C TYR A 112 -13.42 9.49 21.80
N MET A 113 -12.93 10.13 20.73
CA MET A 113 -13.49 11.40 20.26
C MET A 113 -14.77 11.22 19.41
N ARG A 114 -15.14 9.99 19.06
CA ARG A 114 -16.35 9.65 18.28
C ARG A 114 -16.41 10.37 16.94
N VAL A 115 -15.24 10.63 16.34
CA VAL A 115 -15.15 11.16 14.99
C VAL A 115 -15.53 10.05 14.00
N PRO A 116 -16.31 10.33 12.94
CA PRO A 116 -16.55 9.36 11.88
C PRO A 116 -15.23 8.82 11.31
N ASP A 117 -15.14 7.50 11.16
CA ASP A 117 -13.97 6.74 10.71
C ASP A 117 -13.40 7.23 9.37
N LEU A 118 -14.26 7.45 8.38
CA LEU A 118 -13.88 7.95 7.07
C LEU A 118 -13.28 9.36 7.16
N LEU A 119 -13.81 10.22 8.04
CA LEU A 119 -13.29 11.58 8.20
C LEU A 119 -11.94 11.59 8.92
N ALA A 120 -11.82 10.80 9.99
CA ALA A 120 -10.56 10.68 10.74
C ALA A 120 -9.44 10.13 9.86
N THR A 121 -9.71 9.05 9.11
CA THR A 121 -8.70 8.40 8.26
C THR A 121 -8.39 9.20 7.00
N LEU A 122 -9.35 9.92 6.40
CA LEU A 122 -9.06 10.87 5.31
C LEU A 122 -8.19 12.04 5.79
N GLY A 123 -8.50 12.61 6.95
CA GLY A 123 -7.69 13.68 7.54
C GLY A 123 -6.26 13.23 7.79
N MET A 124 -6.10 12.02 8.35
CA MET A 124 -4.79 11.41 8.55
C MET A 124 -4.06 11.14 7.24
N MET A 125 -4.78 10.68 6.20
CA MET A 125 -4.20 10.49 4.87
C MET A 125 -3.61 11.78 4.32
N PHE A 126 -4.35 12.89 4.35
CA PHE A 126 -3.85 14.18 3.88
C PHE A 126 -2.69 14.71 4.72
N LEU A 127 -2.73 14.50 6.04
CA LEU A 127 -1.65 14.87 6.94
C LEU A 127 -0.37 14.13 6.58
N LEU A 128 -0.43 12.80 6.41
CA LEU A 128 0.72 11.99 6.04
C LEU A 128 1.26 12.35 4.66
N VAL A 129 0.39 12.56 3.67
CA VAL A 129 0.79 13.02 2.34
C VAL A 129 1.48 14.40 2.41
N GLY A 130 0.98 15.31 3.25
CA GLY A 130 1.62 16.59 3.51
C GLY A 130 3.00 16.45 4.15
N LEU A 131 3.10 15.64 5.20
CA LEU A 131 4.36 15.35 5.89
C LEU A 131 5.38 14.67 4.98
N GLN A 132 4.97 13.82 4.04
CA GLN A 132 5.86 13.19 3.06
C GLN A 132 6.54 14.22 2.16
N ARG A 133 5.88 15.35 1.86
CA ARG A 133 6.41 16.37 0.96
C ARG A 133 7.47 17.28 1.60
N ILE A 134 7.49 17.40 2.93
CA ILE A 134 8.41 18.32 3.62
C ILE A 134 9.87 17.86 3.48
N PRO A 135 10.25 16.60 3.81
CA PRO A 135 11.64 16.15 3.75
C PRO A 135 12.11 15.89 2.32
N THR A 136 11.18 15.64 1.41
CA THR A 136 11.48 15.29 0.02
C THR A 136 11.60 16.51 -0.87
N GLU A 137 11.11 17.69 -0.45
CA GLU A 137 10.85 18.83 -1.34
C GLU A 137 10.04 18.43 -2.59
N GLY A 138 9.28 17.33 -2.53
CA GLY A 138 8.58 16.72 -3.68
C GLY A 138 9.44 15.83 -4.59
N ARG A 139 10.68 15.50 -4.22
CA ARG A 139 11.61 14.66 -4.98
C ARG A 139 11.65 13.21 -4.47
N SER A 140 11.92 12.26 -5.36
CA SER A 140 12.16 10.87 -4.95
C SER A 140 13.50 10.75 -4.22
N ILE A 141 13.51 10.09 -3.06
CA ILE A 141 14.73 9.71 -2.35
C ILE A 141 15.21 8.40 -2.98
N ALA A 142 16.03 8.50 -4.02
CA ALA A 142 16.71 7.38 -4.63
C ALA A 142 18.20 7.70 -4.71
N THR A 143 19.03 6.72 -4.31
CA THR A 143 20.48 6.72 -4.56
C THR A 143 20.78 6.67 -6.05
#